data_AF-A0A967VTG8-F1
#
_entry.id   AF-A0A967VTG8-F1
#
_cell.length_a   1.000
_cell.length_b   1.000
_cell.length_c   1.000
_cell.angle_alpha   90.00
_cell.angle_beta   90.00
_cell.angle_gamma   90.00
#
_symmetry.space_group_name_H-M   'P 1'
#
loop_
_entity.id
_entity.type
_entity.pdbx_description
1 polymer ?
#
loop_
_entity_poly.entity_id
_entity_poly.type
_entity_poly.pdbx_seq_one_letter_code
_entity_poly.pdbx_strand_id
1 'polypeptide(L)' 'GWGGAAWHAAFQAVSAFCNAGFSTFSDSLAAFRGAPLTLVVMAALIILGGLGFIVLEELK' A
#
# COMPACT_ATOMS: atom_id res chain seq x y z
N GLY A 1 7.56 15.03 -12.50
CA GLY A 1 7.50 14.26 -13.75
C GLY A 1 6.98 12.87 -13.48
N TRP A 2 6.39 12.20 -14.48
CA TRP A 2 5.71 10.90 -14.35
C TRP A 2 6.57 9.80 -13.71
N GLY A 3 7.90 9.82 -13.93
CA GLY A 3 8.82 8.85 -13.32
C GLY A 3 8.90 8.92 -11.78
N GLY A 4 8.81 10.11 -11.19
CA GLY A 4 8.79 10.27 -9.74
C GLY A 4 7.49 9.72 -9.13
N ALA A 5 6.35 9.99 -9.77
CA ALA A 5 5.05 9.48 -9.32
C ALA A 5 4.97 7.95 -9.36
N ALA A 6 5.52 7.32 -10.40
CA ALA A 6 5.58 5.86 -10.50
C ALA A 6 6.44 5.23 -9.40
N TRP A 7 7.60 5.84 -9.10
CA TRP A 7 8.46 5.39 -7.99
C TRP A 7 7.77 5.47 -6.64
N HIS A 8 7.13 6.62 -6.34
CA HIS A 8 6.39 6.80 -5.11
C HIS A 8 5.26 5.77 -4.99
N ALA A 9 4.47 5.55 -6.05
CA ALA A 9 3.40 4.56 -6.05
C ALA A 9 3.91 3.13 -5.81
N ALA A 10 4.98 2.71 -6.49
CA ALA A 10 5.55 1.38 -6.33
C ALA A 10 6.12 1.17 -4.92
N PHE A 11 6.88 2.13 -4.39
CA PHE A 11 7.42 2.07 -3.03
C PHE A 11 6.29 1.95 -1.98
N GLN A 12 5.25 2.76 -2.13
CA GLN A 12 4.12 2.78 -1.22
C GLN A 12 3.35 1.46 -1.26
N ALA A 13 3.18 0.87 -2.45
CA ALA A 13 2.50 -0.41 -2.62
C ALA A 13 3.25 -1.57 -1.97
N VAL A 14 4.57 -1.65 -2.16
CA VAL A 14 5.41 -2.70 -1.53
C VAL A 14 5.45 -2.52 -0.01
N SER A 15 5.64 -1.28 0.46
CA SER A 15 5.64 -0.96 1.89
C SER A 15 4.30 -1.34 2.56
N ALA A 16 3.17 -1.04 1.91
CA ALA A 16 1.84 -1.40 2.40
C ALA A 16 1.61 -2.91 2.40
N PHE A 17 1.97 -3.62 1.32
CA PHE A 17 1.84 -5.08 1.25
C PHE A 17 2.70 -5.78 2.31
N CYS A 18 3.93 -5.31 2.55
CA CYS A 18 4.79 -5.86 3.60
C CYS A 18 4.45 -5.36 5.01
N ASN A 19 3.40 -4.54 5.18
CA ASN A 19 3.07 -3.89 6.46
C ASN A 19 4.24 -3.12 7.10
N ALA A 20 5.14 -2.59 6.28
CA ALA A 20 6.35 -1.91 6.75
C ALA A 20 6.05 -0.52 7.31
N GLY A 21 4.98 0.13 6.86
CA GLY A 21 4.54 1.44 7.36
C GLY A 21 5.39 2.63 6.91
N PHE A 22 6.33 2.43 5.99
CA PHE A 22 7.16 3.51 5.44
C PHE A 22 6.49 4.25 4.30
N SER A 23 6.73 5.55 4.22
CA SER A 23 6.30 6.40 3.10
C SER A 23 7.44 7.23 2.58
N THR A 24 7.40 7.52 1.29
CA THR A 24 8.33 8.45 0.64
C THR A 24 7.90 9.91 0.78
N PHE A 25 6.73 10.16 1.37
CA PHE A 25 6.22 11.50 1.69
C PHE A 25 6.52 11.86 3.14
N SER A 26 6.82 13.14 3.41
CA SER A 26 7.13 13.63 4.76
C SER A 26 5.91 13.59 5.70
N ASP A 27 4.72 13.64 5.13
CA ASP A 27 3.42 13.59 5.80
C ASP A 27 2.75 12.21 5.67
N SER A 28 3.50 11.19 5.23
CA SER A 28 2.99 9.85 4.97
C SER A 28 1.82 9.88 3.99
N LEU A 29 0.72 9.19 4.30
CA LEU A 29 -0.51 9.21 3.50
C LEU A 29 -1.51 10.31 3.94
N ALA A 30 -1.15 11.21 4.85
CA ALA A 30 -2.08 12.20 5.38
C ALA A 30 -2.63 13.15 4.29
N ALA A 31 -1.80 13.57 3.32
CA ALA A 31 -2.26 14.31 2.15
C ALA A 31 -3.31 13.58 1.30
N PHE A 32 -3.34 12.24 1.34
CA PHE A 32 -4.28 11.42 0.56
C PHE A 32 -5.57 11.08 1.32
N ARG A 33 -5.81 11.69 2.49
CA ARG A 33 -7.06 11.49 3.27
C ARG A 33 -8.33 11.75 2.46
N GLY A 34 -8.30 12.71 1.52
CA GLY A 34 -9.42 13.04 0.65
C GLY A 34 -9.57 12.14 -0.58
N ALA A 35 -8.65 11.20 -0.80
CA ALA A 35 -8.61 10.33 -1.97
C ALA A 35 -9.01 8.88 -1.58
N PRO A 36 -10.31 8.55 -1.59
CA PRO A 36 -10.79 7.25 -1.11
C PRO A 36 -10.22 6.07 -1.91
N LEU A 37 -9.96 6.26 -3.20
CA LEU A 37 -9.38 5.21 -4.05
C LEU A 37 -7.99 4.78 -3.56
N THR A 38 -7.11 5.74 -3.24
CA THR A 38 -5.75 5.46 -2.74
C THR A 38 -5.81 4.72 -1.40
N LEU A 39 -6.70 5.15 -0.51
CA LEU A 39 -6.89 4.52 0.80
C LEU A 39 -7.41 3.08 0.69
N VAL A 40 -8.38 2.83 -0.20
CA VAL A 40 -8.91 1.47 -0.44
C VAL A 40 -7.83 0.55 -0.99
N VAL A 41 -7.02 1.03 -1.94
CA VAL A 41 -5.91 0.23 -2.50
C VAL A 41 -4.89 -0.11 -1.42
N MET A 42 -4.53 0.86 -0.58
CA MET A 42 -3.56 0.64 0.52
C MET A 42 -4.11 -0.31 1.57
N ALA A 43 -5.38 -0.17 1.96
CA ALA A 43 -6.04 -1.09 2.88
C ALA A 43 -6.10 -2.51 2.31
N ALA A 44 -6.44 -2.67 1.03
CA ALA A 44 -6.45 -3.97 0.37
C ALA A 44 -5.05 -4.61 0.35
N LEU A 45 -4.00 -3.85 0.04
CA LEU A 45 -2.61 -4.33 0.05
C LEU A 45 -2.17 -4.79 1.45
N ILE A 46 -2.49 -3.99 2.48
CA ILE A 46 -2.22 -4.30 3.89
C ILE A 46 -2.91 -5.60 4.32
N ILE A 47 -4.20 -5.74 3.98
CA ILE A 47 -5.00 -6.92 4.30
C ILE A 47 -4.45 -8.14 3.56
N LEU A 48 -4.22 -8.05 2.25
CA LEU A 48 -3.69 -9.15 1.44
C LEU A 48 -2.29 -9.59 1.90
N GLY A 49 -1.44 -8.65 2.29
CA GLY A 49 -0.12 -8.95 2.83
C GLY A 49 -0.16 -9.52 4.26
N GLY A 50 -1.11 -9.05 5.09
CA GLY A 50 -1.28 -9.49 6.47
C GLY A 50 -2.00 -10.84 6.63
N LEU A 51 -2.88 -11.20 5.69
CA LEU A 51 -3.55 -12.51 5.67
C LEU A 51 -2.55 -13.66 5.46
N GLY A 52 -1.37 -13.39 4.92
CA GLY A 52 -0.30 -14.37 4.72
C GLY A 52 -0.64 -15.42 3.65
N PHE A 53 0.40 -16.05 3.09
CA PHE A 53 0.26 -17.12 2.09
C PHE A 53 -0.63 -18.29 2.58
N ILE A 54 -0.61 -18.55 3.90
CA ILE A 54 -1.36 -19.64 4.54
C ILE A 54 -2.88 -19.49 4.34
N VAL A 55 -3.45 -18.29 4.46
CA VAL A 55 -4.90 -18.09 4.27
C VAL A 55 -5.29 -18.15 2.80
N LEU A 56 -4.40 -17.70 1.91
CA LEU A 56 -4.61 -17.81 0.46
C LEU A 56 -4.56 -19.27 -0.03
N GLU A 57 -3.77 -20.12 0.64
CA GLU A 57 -3.65 -21.54 0.33
C GLU A 57 -4.81 -22.36 0.92
N GLU A 58 -5.33 -21.99 2.09
CA GLU A 58 -6.57 -22.56 2.68
C GLU A 58 -7.85 -22.18 1.93
N LEU A 59 -7.84 -21.08 1.16
CA LEU A 59 -8.95 -20.67 0.29
C LEU A 59 -8.96 -21.37 -1.08
N LYS A 60 -7.95 -22.22 -1.35
CA LYS A 60 -7.84 -23.03 -2.57
C LYS A 60 -8.50 -24.39 -2.38
#